data_AF-A0A7J7FKV5-F1
#
_entry.id   AF-A0A7J7FKV5-F1
#
_cell.length_a   1.000
_cell.length_b   1.000
_cell.length_c   1.000
_cell.angle_alpha   90.00
_cell.angle_beta   90.00
_cell.angle_gamma   90.00
#
_symmetry.space_group_name_H-M   'P 1'
#
loop_
_entity.id
_entity.type
_entity.pdbx_description
1 polymer ?
#
loop_
_entity_poly.entity_id
_entity_poly.type
_entity_poly.pdbx_seq_one_letter_code
_entity_poly.pdbx_strand_id
1 'polypeptide(L)' 'MSGALRAQQMKEDVLTLRAAGTHLGGANLDLQMGQYVYIRKSDGVYIVKLKRTWEKLLLAARPMRVSLSPGTMARELC' A
#
# COMPACT_ATOMS: atom_id res chain seq x y z
N MET A 1 -7.92 5.50 -22.43
CA MET A 1 -7.18 4.21 -22.48
C MET A 1 -6.11 4.16 -21.39
N SER A 2 -6.48 3.93 -20.11
CA SER A 2 -5.51 3.96 -18.97
C SER A 2 -5.70 2.83 -17.95
N GLY A 3 -6.87 2.16 -17.93
CA GLY A 3 -7.15 1.08 -16.97
C GLY A 3 -6.32 -0.19 -17.20
N ALA A 4 -6.01 -0.54 -18.46
CA ALA A 4 -5.25 -1.75 -18.79
C ALA A 4 -3.80 -1.69 -18.31
N LEU A 5 -3.13 -0.54 -18.44
CA LEU A 5 -1.77 -0.32 -17.94
C LEU A 5 -1.68 -0.51 -16.42
N ARG A 6 -2.66 0.02 -15.68
CA ARG A 6 -2.71 -0.14 -14.21
C ARG A 6 -2.90 -1.60 -13.78
N ALA A 7 -3.64 -2.38 -14.56
CA ALA A 7 -3.86 -3.79 -14.26
C ALA A 7 -2.60 -4.64 -14.52
N GLN A 8 -1.78 -4.30 -15.52
CA GLN A 8 -0.47 -4.92 -15.73
C GLN A 8 0.50 -4.55 -14.62
N GLN A 9 0.62 -3.25 -14.32
CA GLN A 9 1.48 -2.72 -13.26
C GLN A 9 1.19 -3.39 -11.91
N MET A 10 -0.09 -3.50 -11.55
CA MET A 10 -0.52 -4.18 -10.31
C MET A 10 -0.05 -5.63 -10.23
N LYS A 11 -0.02 -6.38 -11.35
CA LYS A 11 0.40 -7.79 -11.32
C LYS A 11 1.89 -7.90 -11.00
N GLU A 12 2.71 -7.10 -11.67
CA GLU A 12 4.16 -7.06 -11.46
C GLU A 12 4.50 -6.61 -10.04
N ASP A 13 3.85 -5.55 -9.56
CA ASP A 13 4.10 -5.00 -8.23
C ASP A 13 3.64 -5.94 -7.11
N VAL A 14 2.53 -6.66 -7.29
CA VAL A 14 2.09 -7.68 -6.32
C VAL A 14 3.07 -8.84 -6.24
N LEU A 15 3.70 -9.24 -7.35
CA LEU A 15 4.74 -10.27 -7.34
C LEU A 15 5.99 -9.78 -6.59
N THR A 16 6.41 -8.54 -6.84
CA THR A 16 7.55 -7.92 -6.14
C THR A 16 7.29 -7.80 -4.64
N LEU A 17 6.10 -7.34 -4.24
CA LEU A 17 5.70 -7.27 -2.84
C LEU A 17 5.65 -8.65 -2.16
N ARG A 18 5.20 -9.67 -2.90
CA ARG A 18 5.22 -11.06 -2.40
C ARG A 18 6.65 -11.55 -2.19
N ALA A 19 7.55 -11.30 -3.13
CA ALA A 19 8.96 -11.68 -3.05
C ALA A 19 9.68 -10.96 -1.90
N ALA A 20 9.35 -9.69 -1.63
CA ALA A 20 9.86 -8.93 -0.50
C ALA A 20 9.27 -9.33 0.87
N GLY A 21 8.33 -10.29 0.90
CA GLY A 21 7.75 -10.77 2.16
C GLY A 21 6.77 -9.81 2.84
N THR A 22 6.29 -8.75 2.16
CA THR A 22 5.44 -7.70 2.79
C THR A 22 4.06 -8.20 3.24
N HIS A 23 3.65 -9.38 2.79
CA HIS A 23 2.42 -10.04 3.19
C HIS A 23 2.51 -10.69 4.58
N LEU A 24 3.71 -10.85 5.13
CA LEU A 24 3.94 -11.37 6.47
C LEU A 24 3.85 -10.23 7.48
N GLY A 25 2.82 -10.25 8.32
CA GLY A 25 2.61 -9.29 9.39
C GLY A 25 3.22 -9.73 10.72
N GLY A 26 2.80 -9.07 11.80
CA GLY A 26 3.20 -9.41 13.16
C GLY A 26 2.34 -10.50 13.81
N ALA A 27 2.60 -10.78 15.08
CA ALA A 27 1.81 -11.71 15.91
C ALA A 27 0.60 -11.05 16.58
N ASN A 28 0.54 -9.71 16.59
CA ASN A 28 -0.54 -8.94 17.19
C ASN A 28 -1.39 -8.27 16.10
N LEU A 29 -2.70 -8.19 16.35
CA LEU A 29 -3.66 -7.55 15.44
C LEU A 29 -4.42 -6.45 16.16
N ASP A 30 -4.35 -5.24 15.62
CA ASP A 30 -5.22 -4.15 16.03
C ASP A 30 -6.65 -4.33 15.46
N LEU A 31 -7.66 -3.93 16.22
CA LEU A 31 -9.08 -4.08 15.87
C LEU A 31 -9.40 -3.41 14.54
N GLN A 32 -8.81 -2.25 14.26
CA GLN A 32 -9.02 -1.53 12.99
C GLN A 32 -8.33 -2.23 11.81
N MET A 33 -7.25 -2.98 12.07
CA MET A 33 -6.46 -3.65 11.04
C MET A 33 -7.06 -4.98 10.58
N GLY A 34 -8.13 -5.46 11.22
CA GLY A 34 -8.79 -6.72 10.87
C GLY A 34 -9.26 -6.80 9.41
N GLN A 35 -9.64 -5.68 8.79
CA GLN A 35 -10.09 -5.65 7.39
C GLN A 35 -8.98 -5.98 6.37
N TYR A 36 -7.72 -5.76 6.75
CA TYR A 36 -6.55 -6.01 5.91
C TYR A 36 -5.99 -7.42 6.06
N VAL A 37 -6.38 -8.14 7.11
CA VAL A 37 -5.95 -9.53 7.34
C VAL A 37 -6.67 -10.48 6.40
N TYR A 38 -5.92 -11.44 5.88
CA TYR A 38 -6.43 -12.58 5.13
C TYR A 38 -6.65 -13.78 6.05
N ILE A 39 -5.57 -14.31 6.62
CA ILE A 39 -5.58 -15.46 7.52
C ILE A 39 -4.50 -15.31 8.59
N ARG A 40 -4.64 -16.06 9.69
CA ARG A 40 -3.60 -16.24 10.69
C ARG A 40 -2.99 -17.63 10.53
N LYS A 41 -1.66 -17.74 10.51
CA LYS A 41 -0.96 -19.04 10.51
C LYS A 41 -0.97 -19.67 11.91
N SER A 42 -0.69 -20.98 11.98
CA SER A 42 -0.44 -21.70 13.23
C SER A 42 0.64 -21.05 14.09
N ASP A 43 1.62 -20.42 13.43
CA ASP A 43 2.77 -19.77 14.07
C ASP A 43 2.40 -18.42 14.71
N GLY A 44 1.13 -18.03 14.69
CA GLY A 44 0.63 -16.79 15.25
C GLY A 44 0.77 -15.57 14.34
N VAL A 45 1.51 -15.68 13.22
CA VAL A 45 1.73 -14.61 12.23
C VAL A 45 0.49 -14.34 11.39
N TYR A 46 0.12 -13.06 11.27
CA TYR A 46 -0.96 -12.61 10.40
C TYR A 46 -0.50 -12.41 8.95
N ILE A 47 -1.29 -12.89 7.99
CA ILE A 47 -1.07 -12.65 6.56
C ILE A 47 -1.95 -11.50 6.10
N VAL A 48 -1.36 -10.50 5.44
CA VAL A 48 -2.05 -9.28 4.97
C VAL A 48 -2.45 -9.40 3.49
N LYS A 49 -3.62 -8.87 3.14
CA LYS A 49 -4.15 -8.82 1.75
C LYS A 49 -3.37 -7.82 0.90
N LEU A 50 -2.46 -8.32 0.06
CA LEU A 50 -1.64 -7.52 -0.87
C LEU A 50 -2.43 -6.55 -1.75
N LYS A 51 -3.62 -6.94 -2.24
CA LYS A 51 -4.47 -6.06 -3.05
C LYS A 51 -4.88 -4.79 -2.31
N ARG A 52 -5.26 -4.92 -1.04
CA ARG A 52 -5.65 -3.77 -0.20
C ARG A 52 -4.45 -2.89 0.15
N THR A 53 -3.29 -3.49 0.38
CA THR A 53 -2.03 -2.77 0.62
C THR A 53 -1.65 -1.94 -0.61
N TRP A 54 -1.77 -2.51 -1.81
CA TRP A 54 -1.51 -1.79 -3.06
C TRP A 54 -2.45 -0.59 -3.28
N GLU A 55 -3.75 -0.76 -3.02
CA GLU A 55 -4.73 0.33 -3.09
C GLU A 55 -4.39 1.49 -2.14
N LYS A 56 -3.93 1.18 -0.91
CA LYS A 56 -3.49 2.19 0.06
C LYS A 56 -2.20 2.88 -0.34
N LEU A 57 -1.24 2.14 -0.89
CA LEU A 57 0.01 2.70 -1.41
C LEU A 57 -0.27 3.73 -2.50
N LEU A 58 -1.17 3.41 -3.45
CA LEU A 58 -1.59 4.35 -4.50
C LEU A 58 -2.33 5.57 -3.94
N LEU A 59 -3.17 5.37 -2.91
CA LEU A 59 -3.86 6.48 -2.25
C LEU A 59 -2.87 7.43 -1.56
N ALA A 60 -1.83 6.91 -0.92
CA ALA A 60 -0.78 7.69 -0.28
C ALA A 60 0.19 8.36 -1.28
N ALA A 61 0.43 7.76 -2.44
CA ALA A 61 1.25 8.35 -3.50
C ALA A 61 0.57 9.54 -4.20
N ARG A 62 -0.77 9.56 -4.26
CA ARG A 62 -1.54 10.65 -4.89
C ARG A 62 -1.30 12.04 -4.29
N PRO A 63 -1.33 12.26 -2.97
CA PRO A 63 -1.09 13.58 -2.37
C PRO A 63 0.35 14.08 -2.58
N MET A 64 1.36 13.20 -2.61
CA MET A 64 2.75 13.62 -2.87
C MET A 64 2.95 14.28 -4.24
N ARG A 65 2.23 13.78 -5.26
CA ARG A 65 2.30 14.35 -6.60
C ARG A 65 1.73 15.78 -6.66
N VAL A 66 0.89 16.18 -5.69
CA VAL A 66 0.28 17.51 -5.63
C VAL A 66 1.15 18.49 -4.83
N SER A 67 1.85 18.03 -3.79
CA SER A 67 2.62 18.91 -2.89
C SER A 67 3.98 19.35 -3.43
N LEU A 68 4.58 18.60 -4.37
CA LEU A 68 5.82 19.00 -5.04
C LEU A 68 5.57 19.93 -6.24
N SER A 69 4.65 20.89 -6.08
CA SER A 69 4.64 22.05 -6.96
C SER A 69 5.57 23.10 -6.33
N PRO A 70 6.57 23.64 -7.06
CA PRO A 70 7.52 24.61 -6.51
C PRO A 70 6.88 25.86 -5.88
N GLY A 71 5.60 26.12 -6.18
CA GLY A 71 4.86 27.28 -5.67
C GLY A 71 4.24 27.12 -4.28
N THR A 72 4.13 25.89 -3.73
CA THR A 72 3.43 25.67 -2.46
C THR A 72 4.30 26.00 -1.24
N MET A 73 5.62 25.78 -1.32
CA MET A 73 6.56 26.16 -0.24
C MET A 73 6.81 27.68 -0.17
N ALA A 74 6.57 28.42 -1.27
CA ALA A 74 6.83 29.86 -1.33
C ALA A 74 5.78 30.74 -0.63
N ARG A 75 4.63 30.17 -0.24
CA ARG A 75 3.54 30.91 0.41
C ARG A 75 3.49 30.77 1.93
N GLU A 76 4.22 29.83 2.52
CA GLU A 76 4.31 29.69 3.99
C GLU A 76 5.57 30.37 4.59
N LEU A 77 6.44 30.95 3.75
CA LEU A 77 7.68 31.63 4.18
C LEU A 77 7.69 33.15 3.90
N CYS A 78 6.54 33.77 3.66
CA CYS A 78 6.43 35.22 3.52
C CYS A 78 5.45 35.81 4.55
#